data_AF-A0A7X7UN34-F1
#
_entry.id   AF-A0A7X7UN34-F1
#
_cell.length_a   1.000
_cell.length_b   1.000
_cell.length_c   1.000
_cell.angle_alpha   90.00
_cell.angle_beta   90.00
_cell.angle_gamma   90.00
#
_symmetry.space_group_name_H-M   'P 1'
#
loop_
_entity.id
_entity.type
_entity.pdbx_description
1 polymer ?
#
loop_
_entity_poly.entity_id
_entity_poly.type
_entity_poly.pdbx_seq_one_letter_code
_entity_poly.pdbx_strand_id
1 'polypeptide(L)'
;MRLRNLLLIMGILVIALFESKGEGTKQIMPTSGSNGELQLMPSFSQFALFDCPESDRLYIHIKTVGEKICFGFGERRDNNGSTIANVQYRLRRPDGTIVMGPASLPTSGAGWINTYDQATIGPNNLSGNSGGYTPLTHTATMVGDYYLEFNF
;
A
#
# COMPACT_ATOMS: atom_id res chain seq x y z
N MET A 1 10.97 38.76 -23.63
CA MET A 1 11.55 37.58 -22.96
C MET A 1 12.73 37.08 -23.79
N ARG A 2 13.92 36.88 -23.21
CA ARG A 2 15.13 36.48 -23.99
C ARG A 2 15.01 35.01 -24.41
N LEU A 3 15.51 34.64 -25.61
CA LEU A 3 15.49 33.27 -26.16
C LEU A 3 15.97 32.21 -25.16
N ARG A 4 17.00 32.55 -24.37
CA ARG A 4 17.50 31.72 -23.26
C ARG A 4 16.44 31.37 -22.20
N ASN A 5 15.57 32.32 -21.86
CA ASN A 5 14.51 32.11 -20.87
C ASN A 5 13.39 31.23 -21.46
N LEU A 6 13.16 31.29 -22.77
CA LEU A 6 12.19 30.44 -23.47
C LEU A 6 12.66 28.97 -23.49
N LEU A 7 13.94 28.74 -23.78
CA LEU A 7 14.55 27.41 -23.77
C LEU A 7 14.54 26.77 -22.36
N LEU A 8 14.78 27.57 -21.32
CA LEU A 8 14.71 27.13 -19.93
C LEU A 8 13.28 26.72 -19.51
N ILE A 9 12.27 27.52 -19.86
CA ILE A 9 10.86 27.19 -19.56
C ILE A 9 10.43 25.94 -20.33
N MET A 10 10.85 25.81 -21.59
CA MET A 10 10.54 24.63 -22.41
C MET A 10 11.17 23.36 -21.84
N GLY A 11 12.41 23.45 -21.33
CA GLY A 11 13.08 22.33 -20.65
C GLY A 11 12.35 21.90 -19.36
N ILE A 12 11.87 22.85 -18.56
CA ILE A 12 11.10 22.56 -17.33
C ILE A 12 9.74 21.93 -17.67
N LEU A 13 9.06 22.41 -18.72
CA LEU A 13 7.79 21.83 -19.18
C LEU A 13 7.95 20.37 -19.64
N VAL A 14 9.04 20.04 -20.35
CA VAL A 14 9.30 18.67 -20.83
C VAL A 14 9.56 17.71 -19.67
N ILE A 15 10.24 18.16 -18.61
CA ILE A 15 10.49 17.35 -17.43
C ILE A 15 9.20 17.10 -16.64
N ALA A 16 8.26 18.06 -16.63
CA ALA A 16 6.96 17.93 -15.98
C ALA A 16 6.00 16.95 -16.69
N LEU A 17 6.33 16.47 -17.90
CA LEU A 17 5.52 15.49 -18.65
C LEU A 17 5.86 14.03 -18.30
N PHE A 18 6.94 13.77 -17.56
CA PHE A 18 7.28 12.41 -17.16
C PHE A 18 6.47 12.02 -15.91
N GLU A 19 5.43 11.21 -16.10
CA GLU A 19 4.73 10.58 -14.99
C GLU A 19 5.66 9.57 -14.31
N SER A 20 6.02 9.82 -13.05
CA SER A 20 6.60 8.81 -12.18
C SER A 20 5.55 7.74 -11.94
N LYS A 21 5.78 6.52 -12.44
CA LYS A 21 4.92 5.37 -12.15
C LYS A 21 5.45 4.67 -10.91
N GLY A 22 4.61 4.54 -9.89
CA GLY A 22 4.90 3.67 -8.76
C GLY A 22 5.04 2.22 -9.21
N GLU A 23 5.92 1.47 -8.56
CA GLU A 23 5.96 0.01 -8.65
C GLU A 23 4.92 -0.59 -7.71
N GLY A 24 4.31 -1.71 -8.10
CA GLY A 24 3.23 -2.33 -7.32
C GLY A 24 2.60 -3.50 -8.06
N THR A 25 1.27 -3.63 -7.95
CA THR A 25 0.52 -4.78 -8.48
C THR A 25 0.82 -5.07 -9.95
N LYS A 26 1.03 -4.07 -10.80
CA LYS A 26 1.34 -4.27 -12.23
C LYS A 26 2.65 -5.01 -12.48
N GLN A 27 3.62 -4.89 -11.57
CA GLN A 27 4.93 -5.52 -11.68
C GLN A 27 4.94 -6.93 -11.08
N ILE A 28 4.24 -7.12 -9.96
CA ILE A 28 4.22 -8.39 -9.20
C ILE A 28 3.14 -9.35 -9.71
N MET A 29 2.00 -8.81 -10.16
CA MET A 29 0.86 -9.54 -10.71
C MET A 29 0.47 -8.90 -12.06
N PRO A 30 1.19 -9.18 -13.17
CA PRO A 30 1.02 -8.44 -14.44
C PRO A 30 -0.37 -8.56 -15.09
N THR A 31 -1.10 -9.62 -14.77
CA THR A 31 -2.47 -9.85 -15.23
C THR A 31 -3.32 -10.36 -14.07
N SER A 32 -4.66 -10.29 -14.21
CA SER A 32 -5.58 -10.85 -13.22
C SER A 32 -5.47 -12.37 -13.03
N GLY A 33 -4.80 -13.08 -13.95
CA GLY A 33 -4.51 -14.51 -13.84
C GLY A 33 -3.11 -14.84 -13.31
N SER A 34 -2.32 -13.82 -12.94
CA SER A 34 -1.00 -14.02 -12.33
C SER A 34 -1.15 -14.28 -10.82
N ASN A 35 -0.23 -15.06 -10.24
CA ASN A 35 -0.25 -15.40 -8.82
C ASN A 35 0.81 -14.57 -8.08
N GLY A 36 0.43 -13.36 -7.67
CA GLY A 36 1.30 -12.43 -6.93
C GLY A 36 0.57 -11.86 -5.72
N GLU A 37 0.77 -12.47 -4.56
CA GLU A 37 0.09 -12.12 -3.31
C GLU A 37 1.09 -12.04 -2.14
N LEU A 38 0.76 -11.26 -1.11
CA LEU A 38 1.50 -11.27 0.15
C LEU A 38 1.21 -12.59 0.88
N GLN A 39 2.24 -13.39 1.12
CA GLN A 39 2.08 -14.66 1.83
C GLN A 39 2.35 -14.50 3.33
N LEU A 40 1.44 -14.99 4.15
CA LEU A 40 1.63 -15.15 5.60
C LEU A 40 1.73 -16.65 5.91
N MET A 41 2.90 -17.11 6.37
CA MET A 41 3.17 -18.53 6.59
C MET A 41 4.05 -18.74 7.83
N PRO A 42 3.45 -18.82 9.05
CA PRO A 42 4.17 -18.96 10.32
C PRO A 42 5.09 -20.18 10.40
N SER A 43 4.81 -21.24 9.62
CA SER A 43 5.66 -22.43 9.53
C SER A 43 6.97 -22.20 8.77
N PHE A 44 7.10 -21.08 8.06
CA PHE A 44 8.27 -20.74 7.24
C PHE A 44 8.91 -19.41 7.67
N SER A 45 8.10 -18.41 8.01
CA SER A 45 8.58 -17.08 8.39
C SER A 45 7.60 -16.41 9.36
N GLN A 46 8.12 -15.53 10.22
CA GLN A 46 7.29 -14.65 11.05
C GLN A 46 6.90 -13.35 10.32
N PHE A 47 7.19 -13.26 9.02
CA PHE A 47 7.02 -12.03 8.25
C PHE A 47 5.63 -11.42 8.40
N ALA A 48 5.62 -10.15 8.82
CA ALA A 48 4.45 -9.31 9.04
C ALA A 48 3.41 -9.90 10.00
N LEU A 49 3.74 -10.91 10.82
CA LEU A 49 2.83 -11.38 11.85
C LEU A 49 2.79 -10.41 13.04
N PHE A 50 1.72 -10.45 13.82
CA PHE A 50 1.63 -9.70 15.07
C PHE A 50 2.83 -10.01 15.97
N ASP A 51 3.52 -8.94 16.38
CA ASP A 51 4.64 -8.97 17.33
C ASP A 51 5.85 -9.76 16.81
N CYS A 52 5.98 -9.86 15.48
CA CYS A 52 7.15 -10.46 14.84
C CYS A 52 8.45 -9.68 15.16
N PRO A 53 9.61 -10.35 15.08
CA PRO A 53 10.92 -9.71 15.22
C PRO A 53 11.11 -8.54 14.24
N GLU A 54 11.96 -7.59 14.59
CA GLU A 54 12.16 -6.38 13.79
C GLU A 54 12.63 -6.65 12.35
N SER A 55 13.37 -7.75 12.14
CA SER A 55 13.84 -8.21 10.82
C SER A 55 12.71 -8.66 9.90
N ASP A 56 11.56 -9.00 10.47
CA ASP A 56 10.45 -9.66 9.80
C ASP A 56 9.25 -8.72 9.61
N ARG A 57 9.39 -7.43 9.95
CA ARG A 57 8.30 -6.46 9.84
C ARG A 57 8.11 -5.97 8.39
N LEU A 58 6.85 -5.75 8.00
CA LEU A 58 6.50 -5.03 6.78
C LEU A 58 6.50 -3.53 7.04
N TYR A 59 7.62 -2.87 6.74
CA TYR A 59 7.82 -1.45 7.01
C TYR A 59 7.22 -0.52 5.95
N ILE A 60 6.80 0.65 6.41
CA ILE A 60 6.36 1.81 5.63
C ILE A 60 7.14 3.01 6.16
N HIS A 61 8.12 3.47 5.36
CA HIS A 61 8.99 4.56 5.77
C HIS A 61 8.32 5.92 5.58
N ILE A 62 8.24 6.70 6.67
CA ILE A 62 7.73 8.07 6.66
C ILE A 62 8.87 9.05 6.84
N LYS A 63 9.05 9.93 5.85
CA LYS A 63 10.12 10.93 5.86
C LYS A 63 9.67 12.24 6.50
N THR A 64 8.39 12.59 6.35
CA THR A 64 7.83 13.85 6.84
C THR A 64 6.52 13.62 7.58
N VAL A 65 6.36 14.28 8.73
CA VAL A 65 5.07 14.32 9.44
C VAL A 65 4.00 14.91 8.53
N GLY A 66 2.82 14.30 8.51
CA GLY A 66 1.70 14.68 7.65
C GLY A 66 1.59 13.88 6.35
N GLU A 67 2.59 13.04 6.01
CA GLU A 67 2.45 12.04 4.95
C GLU A 67 1.27 11.11 5.23
N LYS A 68 0.56 10.71 4.17
CA LYS A 68 -0.62 9.83 4.27
C LYS A 68 -0.28 8.42 3.84
N ILE A 69 -0.44 7.48 4.76
CA ILE A 69 -0.41 6.04 4.48
C ILE A 69 -1.79 5.66 3.97
N CYS A 70 -1.90 5.32 2.67
CA CYS A 70 -3.13 4.87 2.02
C CYS A 70 -2.98 3.40 1.61
N PHE A 71 -3.86 2.52 2.09
CA PHE A 71 -3.79 1.09 1.81
C PHE A 71 -5.17 0.44 1.72
N GLY A 72 -5.21 -0.75 1.14
CA GLY A 72 -6.41 -1.58 1.03
C GLY A 72 -6.00 -3.04 0.85
N PHE A 73 -6.99 -3.92 0.94
CA PHE A 73 -6.81 -5.36 0.89
C PHE A 73 -7.77 -5.95 -0.13
N GLY A 74 -7.25 -6.86 -0.94
CA GLY A 74 -8.07 -7.70 -1.82
C GLY A 74 -8.58 -8.94 -1.10
N GLU A 75 -9.11 -9.86 -1.89
CA GLU A 75 -9.52 -11.17 -1.42
C GLU A 75 -8.33 -11.93 -0.84
N ARG A 76 -8.54 -12.59 0.30
CA ARG A 76 -7.52 -13.42 0.94
C ARG A 76 -7.91 -14.89 0.81
N ARG A 77 -6.91 -15.74 0.59
CA ARG A 77 -7.08 -17.17 0.35
C ARG A 77 -6.25 -17.97 1.32
N ASP A 78 -6.71 -19.16 1.66
CA ASP A 78 -5.89 -20.16 2.33
C ASP A 78 -4.92 -20.84 1.34
N ASN A 79 -4.09 -21.76 1.85
CA ASN A 79 -3.14 -22.51 1.03
C ASN A 79 -3.80 -23.44 -0.01
N ASN A 80 -5.11 -23.68 0.09
CA ASN A 80 -5.89 -24.46 -0.86
C ASN A 80 -6.62 -23.56 -1.89
N GLY A 81 -6.43 -22.24 -1.82
CA GLY A 81 -7.09 -21.26 -2.69
C GLY A 81 -8.51 -20.88 -2.27
N SER A 82 -8.98 -21.34 -1.11
CA SER A 82 -10.32 -21.01 -0.61
C SER A 82 -10.34 -19.63 0.02
N THR A 83 -11.38 -18.84 -0.29
CA THR A 83 -11.57 -17.53 0.31
C THR A 83 -11.77 -17.64 1.83
N ILE A 84 -11.04 -16.81 2.58
CA ILE A 84 -11.11 -16.79 4.05
C ILE A 84 -11.45 -15.39 4.59
N ALA A 85 -11.98 -15.32 5.81
CA ALA A 85 -12.41 -14.07 6.44
C ALA A 85 -11.69 -13.74 7.76
N ASN A 86 -10.96 -14.70 8.34
CA ASN A 86 -10.39 -14.65 9.69
C ASN A 86 -9.07 -13.86 9.82
N VAL A 87 -8.61 -13.18 8.76
CA VAL A 87 -7.39 -12.37 8.84
C VAL A 87 -7.70 -10.99 9.43
N GLN A 88 -6.88 -10.57 10.40
CA GLN A 88 -6.87 -9.24 11.00
C GLN A 88 -5.61 -8.48 10.60
N TYR A 89 -5.68 -7.15 10.59
CA TYR A 89 -4.53 -6.27 10.44
C TYR A 89 -4.43 -5.29 11.62
N ARG A 90 -3.23 -4.78 11.86
CA ARG A 90 -3.02 -3.55 12.64
C ARG A 90 -1.86 -2.75 12.05
N LEU A 91 -1.89 -1.44 12.24
CA LEU A 91 -0.80 -0.53 11.89
C LEU A 91 -0.16 -0.03 13.18
N ARG A 92 1.16 -0.18 13.30
CA ARG A 92 1.94 0.38 14.40
C ARG A 92 2.81 1.54 13.92
N ARG A 93 3.03 2.47 14.85
CA ARG A 93 3.99 3.58 14.75
C ARG A 93 5.42 3.09 15.00
N PRO A 94 6.42 3.92 14.66
CA PRO A 94 7.82 3.65 15.00
C PRO A 94 8.07 3.43 16.50
N ASP A 95 7.29 4.07 17.37
CA ASP A 95 7.38 3.89 18.84
C ASP A 95 6.67 2.62 19.35
N GLY A 96 6.10 1.81 18.46
CA GLY A 96 5.35 0.60 18.77
C GLY A 96 3.87 0.84 19.08
N THR A 97 3.37 2.07 19.16
CA THR A 97 1.95 2.33 19.44
C THR A 97 1.07 1.86 18.28
N ILE A 98 -0.02 1.14 18.59
CA ILE A 98 -1.03 0.76 17.60
C ILE A 98 -1.88 1.99 17.27
N VAL A 99 -1.93 2.37 16.00
CA VAL A 99 -2.71 3.53 15.50
C VAL A 99 -3.92 3.15 14.66
N MET A 100 -3.99 1.90 14.21
CA MET A 100 -5.16 1.37 13.51
C MET A 100 -5.28 -0.12 13.80
N GLY A 101 -6.50 -0.61 14.03
CA GLY A 101 -6.77 -1.99 14.40
C GLY A 101 -6.40 -2.33 15.85
N PRO A 102 -6.33 -3.62 16.23
CA PRO A 102 -6.61 -4.78 15.38
C PRO A 102 -8.01 -4.76 14.79
N ALA A 103 -8.14 -5.01 13.49
CA ALA A 103 -9.42 -5.07 12.80
C ALA A 103 -9.41 -6.16 11.74
N SER A 104 -10.55 -6.81 11.50
CA SER A 104 -10.68 -7.73 10.37
C SER A 104 -10.42 -7.01 9.05
N LEU A 105 -9.77 -7.68 8.10
CA LEU A 105 -9.62 -7.13 6.75
C LEU A 105 -11.02 -6.87 6.16
N PRO A 106 -11.26 -5.71 5.53
CA PRO A 106 -12.53 -5.39 4.88
C PRO A 106 -12.91 -6.42 3.82
N THR A 107 -14.21 -6.60 3.60
CA THR A 107 -14.79 -7.40 2.49
C THR A 107 -15.70 -6.55 1.59
N SER A 108 -15.88 -5.28 1.93
CA SER A 108 -16.61 -4.28 1.16
C SER A 108 -16.23 -2.87 1.67
N GLY A 109 -16.59 -1.84 0.91
CA GLY A 109 -16.42 -0.44 1.34
C GLY A 109 -14.95 0.02 1.40
N ALA A 110 -14.65 0.92 2.34
CA ALA A 110 -13.32 1.49 2.50
C ALA A 110 -12.29 0.41 2.87
N GLY A 111 -11.16 0.39 2.15
CA GLY A 111 -10.10 -0.59 2.29
C GLY A 111 -10.34 -1.89 1.54
N TRP A 112 -11.48 -2.09 0.88
CA TRP A 112 -11.73 -3.26 0.03
C TRP A 112 -11.30 -2.99 -1.42
N ILE A 113 -10.49 -3.89 -1.97
CA ILE A 113 -10.07 -3.87 -3.38
C ILE A 113 -10.85 -4.98 -4.10
N ASN A 114 -11.84 -4.58 -4.89
CA ASN A 114 -12.79 -5.52 -5.50
C ASN A 114 -12.29 -6.13 -6.81
N THR A 115 -11.42 -5.42 -7.53
CA THR A 115 -10.97 -5.84 -8.87
C THR A 115 -9.48 -5.64 -9.05
N TYR A 116 -8.90 -6.43 -9.96
CA TYR A 116 -7.53 -6.24 -10.43
C TYR A 116 -7.30 -4.80 -10.93
N ASP A 117 -8.23 -4.26 -11.72
CA ASP A 117 -8.10 -2.90 -12.26
C ASP A 117 -8.01 -1.85 -11.14
N GLN A 118 -8.84 -1.96 -10.10
CA GLN A 118 -8.72 -1.11 -8.91
C GLN A 118 -7.36 -1.25 -8.22
N ALA A 119 -6.84 -2.47 -8.07
CA ALA A 119 -5.52 -2.71 -7.48
C ALA A 119 -4.40 -2.05 -8.30
N THR A 120 -4.52 -2.11 -9.63
CA THR A 120 -3.52 -1.56 -10.56
C THR A 120 -3.55 -0.04 -10.68
N ILE A 121 -4.71 0.58 -10.40
CA ILE A 121 -4.87 2.04 -10.33
C ILE A 121 -4.45 2.54 -8.94
N GLY A 122 -4.80 1.82 -7.88
CA GLY A 122 -4.45 2.15 -6.50
C GLY A 122 -5.52 2.97 -5.76
N PRO A 123 -5.14 3.64 -4.64
CA PRO A 123 -6.03 4.48 -3.85
C PRO A 123 -6.60 5.66 -4.65
N ASN A 124 -7.92 5.82 -4.68
CA ASN A 124 -8.62 6.85 -5.45
C ASN A 124 -8.52 8.27 -4.88
N ASN A 125 -8.02 8.43 -3.66
CA ASN A 125 -7.78 9.72 -3.02
C ASN A 125 -6.43 10.34 -3.42
N LEU A 126 -5.63 9.63 -4.22
CA LEU A 126 -4.39 10.13 -4.82
C LEU A 126 -4.68 10.70 -6.21
N SER A 127 -3.98 11.78 -6.56
CA SER A 127 -4.14 12.43 -7.87
C SER A 127 -3.82 11.46 -9.00
N GLY A 128 -4.70 11.39 -10.01
CA GLY A 128 -4.54 10.50 -11.16
C GLY A 128 -5.17 9.11 -11.02
N ASN A 129 -5.65 8.73 -9.82
CA ASN A 129 -6.14 7.38 -9.56
C ASN A 129 -7.68 7.25 -9.66
N SER A 130 -8.30 7.93 -10.63
CA SER A 130 -9.74 7.79 -10.87
C SER A 130 -10.08 6.34 -11.25
N GLY A 131 -11.14 5.79 -10.67
CA GLY A 131 -11.51 4.38 -10.84
C GLY A 131 -10.78 3.40 -9.93
N GLY A 132 -9.87 3.87 -9.08
CA GLY A 132 -9.22 3.09 -8.03
C GLY A 132 -10.15 2.71 -6.87
N TYR A 133 -9.58 2.14 -5.81
CA TYR A 133 -10.33 1.77 -4.60
C TYR A 133 -10.35 2.90 -3.56
N THR A 134 -11.37 2.92 -2.70
CA THR A 134 -11.41 3.83 -1.54
C THR A 134 -10.51 3.28 -0.44
N PRO A 135 -9.40 3.92 -0.05
CA PRO A 135 -8.42 3.33 0.86
C PRO A 135 -8.80 3.51 2.34
N LEU A 136 -8.18 2.70 3.19
CA LEU A 136 -7.93 3.07 4.58
C LEU A 136 -6.80 4.11 4.60
N THR A 137 -6.91 5.13 5.47
CA THR A 137 -5.92 6.21 5.52
C THR A 137 -5.49 6.48 6.95
N HIS A 138 -4.18 6.62 7.15
CA HIS A 138 -3.58 7.17 8.36
C HIS A 138 -2.70 8.37 8.00
N THR A 139 -2.84 9.49 8.71
CA THR A 139 -1.92 10.63 8.58
C THR A 139 -0.81 10.47 9.60
N ALA A 140 0.43 10.31 9.12
CA ALA A 140 1.57 10.05 9.96
C ALA A 140 1.84 11.25 10.89
N THR A 141 2.00 10.96 12.18
CA THR A 141 2.20 11.97 13.24
C THR A 141 3.62 11.99 13.79
N MET A 142 4.50 11.15 13.24
CA MET A 142 5.94 11.11 13.50
C MET A 142 6.66 10.55 12.27
N VAL A 143 7.94 10.90 12.13
CA VAL A 143 8.85 10.31 11.14
C VAL A 143 9.34 8.93 11.59
N GLY A 144 9.83 8.13 10.65
CA GLY A 144 10.36 6.79 10.90
C GLY A 144 9.50 5.69 10.28
N ASP A 145 9.80 4.45 10.66
CA ASP A 145 9.18 3.27 10.05
C ASP A 145 7.91 2.86 10.80
N TYR A 146 6.77 3.09 10.16
CA TYR A 146 5.51 2.45 10.53
C TYR A 146 5.56 1.01 10.02
N TYR A 147 4.72 0.14 10.56
CA TYR A 147 4.66 -1.22 10.06
C TYR A 147 3.26 -1.82 10.19
N LEU A 148 2.90 -2.59 9.17
CA LEU A 148 1.65 -3.29 9.07
C LEU A 148 1.86 -4.74 9.51
N GLU A 149 0.96 -5.23 10.36
CA GLU A 149 1.02 -6.58 10.89
C GLU A 149 -0.31 -7.30 10.69
N PHE A 150 -0.26 -8.63 10.67
CA PHE A 150 -1.38 -9.52 10.43
C PHE A 150 -1.48 -10.67 11.44
N ASN A 151 -2.69 -11.16 11.64
CA ASN A 151 -2.99 -12.35 12.44
C ASN A 151 -4.16 -13.12 11.82
N PHE A 152 -4.17 -14.46 11.90
CA PHE A 152 -5.21 -15.30 11.28
C PHE A 152 -5.40 -16.64 12.00
#